data_AF-A0A6B9KXF0-F1
#
_entry.id   AF-A0A6B9KXF0-F1
#
_cell.length_a   1.000
_cell.length_b   1.000
_cell.length_c   1.000
_cell.angle_alpha   90.00
_cell.angle_beta   90.00
_cell.angle_gamma   90.00
#
_symmetry.space_group_name_H-M   'P 1'
#
loop_
_entity.id
_entity.type
_entity.pdbx_description
1 polymer ?
#
loop_
_entity_poly.entity_id
_entity_poly.type
_entity_poly.pdbx_seq_one_letter_code
_entity_poly.pdbx_strand_id
1 'polypeptide(L)'
;IDFMLQSSLHCKVPNGAIDITSLFINLNASTDAPHFVMEFIQGSPTSMVVLLDLLPRKDLALHPEYIEKYYENTEADKQRKIIEELPQARPYLSPSLFVRSAFSPTAVFFTIDCGQGGESVLEEIVQGHLASVVKGVLQIWLDTCAGGTSEMEEGEREIMVRRDRTVRSKSIEVDLTANLPRMFGPDVSGRVIAEIR
;
A
#
# COMPACT_ATOMS: atom_id res chain seq x y z
N ILE A 1 5.38 -5.68 15.77
CA ILE A 1 4.51 -6.13 14.65
C ILE A 1 3.22 -6.66 15.26
N ASP A 2 2.05 -6.27 14.72
CA ASP A 2 0.73 -6.82 15.06
C ASP A 2 0.48 -8.09 14.21
N PHE A 3 0.49 -7.94 12.89
CA PHE A 3 0.44 -9.05 11.94
C PHE A 3 1.05 -8.65 10.60
N MET A 4 1.32 -9.66 9.78
CA MET A 4 1.68 -9.54 8.38
C MET A 4 0.64 -10.29 7.56
N LEU A 5 0.10 -9.64 6.52
CA LEU A 5 -0.87 -10.22 5.60
C LEU A 5 -0.30 -10.17 4.19
N GLN A 6 -0.07 -11.34 3.61
CA GLN A 6 0.21 -11.49 2.19
C GLN A 6 -1.03 -12.06 1.50
N SER A 7 -1.39 -11.48 0.36
CA SER A 7 -2.51 -11.91 -0.46
C SER A 7 -2.09 -11.99 -1.92
N SER A 8 -2.64 -12.97 -2.63
CA SER A 8 -2.55 -13.07 -4.09
C SER A 8 -3.91 -13.51 -4.61
N LEU A 9 -4.44 -12.77 -5.57
CA LEU A 9 -5.77 -12.94 -6.13
C LEU A 9 -5.65 -12.97 -7.64
N HIS A 10 -6.22 -14.00 -8.25
CA HIS A 10 -6.42 -14.10 -9.69
C HIS A 10 -7.92 -14.17 -9.98
N CYS A 11 -8.42 -13.27 -10.81
CA CYS A 11 -9.83 -13.26 -11.21
C CYS A 11 -9.96 -13.12 -12.73
N LYS A 12 -10.63 -14.09 -13.37
CA LYS A 12 -11.04 -13.95 -14.78
C LYS A 12 -12.18 -12.96 -14.90
N VAL A 13 -12.06 -12.02 -15.82
CA VAL A 13 -13.08 -11.03 -16.17
C VAL A 13 -13.42 -11.17 -17.66
N PRO A 14 -14.56 -10.64 -18.15
CA PRO A 14 -14.98 -10.86 -19.55
C PRO A 14 -13.92 -10.52 -20.61
N ASN A 15 -13.03 -9.57 -20.33
CA ASN A 15 -12.02 -9.08 -21.27
C ASN A 15 -10.57 -9.44 -20.88
N GLY A 16 -10.36 -10.40 -19.96
CA GLY A 16 -9.01 -10.77 -19.51
C GLY A 16 -8.97 -11.34 -18.09
N ALA A 17 -7.93 -10.98 -17.35
CA ALA A 17 -7.79 -11.30 -15.94
C ALA A 17 -7.35 -10.07 -15.15
N ILE A 18 -7.69 -10.08 -13.87
CA ILE A 18 -7.17 -9.15 -12.88
C ILE A 18 -6.35 -9.97 -11.90
N ASP A 19 -5.08 -9.60 -11.77
CA ASP A 19 -4.15 -10.18 -10.82
C ASP A 19 -3.79 -9.13 -9.78
N ILE A 20 -3.98 -9.44 -8.50
CA ILE A 20 -3.65 -8.56 -7.38
C ILE A 20 -2.68 -9.30 -6.46
N THR A 21 -1.55 -8.67 -6.15
CA THR A 21 -0.62 -9.17 -5.14
C THR A 21 -0.37 -8.08 -4.12
N SER A 22 -0.62 -8.38 -2.85
CA SER A 22 -0.53 -7.39 -1.77
C SER A 22 0.27 -7.94 -0.59
N LEU A 23 1.02 -7.06 0.07
CA LEU A 23 1.71 -7.30 1.33
C LEU A 23 1.46 -6.12 2.27
N PHE A 24 0.85 -6.41 3.42
CA PHE A 24 0.61 -5.45 4.48
C PHE A 24 1.36 -5.91 5.73
N ILE A 25 2.16 -5.02 6.34
CA ILE A 25 2.80 -5.28 7.62
C ILE A 25 2.31 -4.23 8.61
N ASN A 26 1.44 -4.65 9.53
CA ASN A 26 0.83 -3.78 10.51
C ASN A 26 1.61 -3.83 11.82
N LEU A 27 1.83 -2.66 12.42
CA LEU A 27 2.44 -2.50 13.74
C LEU A 27 1.35 -2.38 14.81
N ASN A 28 1.70 -2.80 16.03
CA ASN A 28 0.77 -2.78 17.17
C ASN A 28 0.86 -1.43 17.92
N ALA A 29 0.17 -1.32 19.06
CA ALA A 29 0.08 -0.07 19.82
C ALA A 29 1.35 0.30 20.62
N SER A 30 2.42 -0.51 20.60
CA SER A 30 3.68 -0.22 21.31
C SER A 30 4.58 0.80 20.60
N THR A 31 4.19 1.25 19.41
CA THR A 31 4.94 2.19 18.58
C THR A 31 3.97 2.99 17.73
N ASP A 32 4.36 4.20 17.33
CA ASP A 32 3.63 5.01 16.35
C ASP A 32 4.17 4.90 14.93
N ALA A 33 5.25 4.15 14.72
CA ALA A 33 5.88 4.09 13.40
C ALA A 33 4.90 3.63 12.29
N PRO A 34 5.08 4.11 11.04
CA PRO A 34 4.22 3.76 9.92
C PRO A 34 4.08 2.25 9.68
N HIS A 35 2.93 1.84 9.12
CA HIS A 35 2.76 0.48 8.59
C HIS A 35 3.46 0.36 7.23
N PHE A 36 3.75 -0.86 6.78
CA PHE A 36 4.21 -1.11 5.42
C PHE A 36 3.05 -1.59 4.55
N VAL A 37 2.90 -0.99 3.37
CA VAL A 37 1.88 -1.37 2.39
C VAL A 37 2.51 -1.52 1.01
N MET A 38 2.24 -2.66 0.36
CA MET A 38 2.55 -2.92 -1.03
C MET A 38 1.35 -3.59 -1.69
N GLU A 39 0.94 -3.10 -2.84
CA GLU A 39 -0.10 -3.71 -3.65
C GLU A 39 0.17 -3.45 -5.14
N PHE A 40 0.15 -4.53 -5.91
CA PHE A 40 0.26 -4.52 -7.37
C PHE A 40 -1.04 -5.05 -7.96
N ILE A 41 -1.63 -4.26 -8.85
CA ILE A 41 -2.89 -4.58 -9.51
C ILE A 41 -2.62 -4.60 -11.02
N GLN A 42 -2.55 -5.79 -11.59
CA GLN A 42 -2.33 -6.00 -13.01
C GLN A 42 -3.66 -6.31 -13.69
N GLY A 43 -4.11 -5.40 -14.56
CA GLY A 43 -5.35 -5.56 -15.33
C GLY A 43 -5.14 -6.01 -16.77
N SER A 44 -3.89 -6.03 -17.24
CA SER A 44 -3.50 -6.52 -18.55
C SER A 44 -2.03 -6.99 -18.56
N PRO A 45 -1.59 -7.75 -19.58
CA PRO A 45 -0.19 -8.15 -19.70
C PRO A 45 0.80 -6.97 -19.83
N THR A 46 0.33 -5.77 -20.16
CA THR A 46 1.18 -4.61 -20.45
C THR A 46 1.00 -3.46 -19.47
N SER A 47 0.10 -3.58 -18.49
CA SER A 47 -0.19 -2.49 -17.55
C SER A 47 -0.44 -2.98 -16.13
N MET A 48 0.15 -2.26 -15.18
CA MET A 48 0.05 -2.51 -13.75
C MET A 48 -0.13 -1.19 -13.00
N VAL A 49 -0.98 -1.20 -11.98
CA VAL A 49 -1.07 -0.15 -10.97
C VAL A 49 -0.23 -0.58 -9.77
N VAL A 50 0.59 0.33 -9.28
CA VAL A 50 1.50 0.17 -8.14
C VAL A 50 1.06 1.08 -7.02
N LEU A 51 0.83 0.50 -5.85
CA LEU A 51 0.61 1.17 -4.58
C LEU A 51 1.69 0.69 -3.62
N LEU A 52 2.57 1.58 -3.17
CA LEU A 52 3.62 1.26 -2.20
C LEU A 52 3.82 2.44 -1.26
N ASP A 53 3.77 2.19 0.05
CA ASP A 53 3.81 3.26 1.03
C ASP A 53 4.27 2.81 2.43
N LEU A 54 4.75 3.81 3.18
CA LEU A 54 4.86 3.78 4.64
C LEU A 54 3.63 4.48 5.22
N LEU A 55 2.57 3.72 5.46
CA LEU A 55 1.25 4.25 5.79
C LEU A 55 1.27 4.95 7.16
N PRO A 56 0.96 6.27 7.23
CA PRO A 56 1.03 7.02 8.47
C PRO A 56 0.02 6.49 9.47
N ARG A 57 0.30 6.65 10.77
CA ARG A 57 -0.59 6.26 11.87
C ARG A 57 -1.08 7.44 12.71
N LYS A 58 -0.52 8.62 12.46
CA LYS A 58 -0.95 9.90 13.04
C LYS A 58 -1.53 10.81 11.94
N ASP A 59 -2.26 11.84 12.37
CA ASP A 59 -2.68 12.91 11.46
C ASP A 59 -1.48 13.79 11.12
N LEU A 60 -1.09 13.83 9.84
CA LEU A 60 0.14 14.50 9.43
C LEU A 60 0.09 16.02 9.62
N ALA A 61 -1.08 16.66 9.46
CA ALA A 61 -1.20 18.11 9.62
C ALA A 61 -1.11 18.54 11.09
N LEU A 62 -1.53 17.67 12.02
CA LEU A 62 -1.40 17.90 13.46
C LEU A 62 -0.02 17.51 14.01
N HIS A 63 0.75 16.71 13.27
CA HIS A 63 2.02 16.12 13.71
C HIS A 63 3.15 16.34 12.69
N PRO A 64 3.60 17.59 12.46
CA PRO A 64 4.69 17.87 11.52
C PRO A 64 6.00 17.16 11.88
N GLU A 65 6.28 16.95 13.17
CA GLU A 65 7.44 16.19 13.65
C GLU A 65 7.42 14.72 13.19
N TYR A 66 6.22 14.16 13.00
CA TYR A 66 6.04 12.81 12.47
C TYR A 66 6.37 12.77 10.97
N ILE A 67 6.04 13.83 10.22
CA ILE A 67 6.42 13.99 8.81
C ILE A 67 7.94 14.01 8.69
N GLU A 68 8.58 14.87 9.46
CA GLU A 68 10.04 15.05 9.44
C GLU A 68 10.75 13.73 9.74
N LYS A 69 10.34 13.04 10.82
CA LYS A 69 10.95 11.79 11.29
C LYS A 69 10.87 10.66 10.27
N TYR A 70 9.69 10.36 9.76
CA TYR A 70 9.47 9.12 9.00
C TYR A 70 9.53 9.29 7.49
N TYR A 71 9.43 10.52 6.97
CA TYR A 71 9.33 10.77 5.53
C TYR A 71 10.42 11.69 5.00
N GLU A 72 10.72 12.81 5.68
CA GLU A 72 11.75 13.75 5.22
C GLU A 72 13.16 13.24 5.54
N ASN A 73 13.43 12.89 6.80
CA ASN A 73 14.74 12.40 7.24
C ASN A 73 15.13 11.05 6.64
N THR A 74 14.14 10.25 6.25
CA THR A 74 14.36 8.96 5.57
C THR A 74 14.49 9.12 4.06
N GLU A 75 14.24 10.32 3.53
CA GLU A 75 14.19 10.63 2.11
C GLU A 75 13.26 9.68 1.32
N ALA A 76 12.14 9.26 1.94
CA ALA A 76 11.19 8.29 1.38
C ALA A 76 10.71 8.68 -0.03
N ASP A 77 10.54 9.98 -0.29
CA ASP A 77 10.10 10.52 -1.58
C ASP A 77 11.05 10.21 -2.75
N LYS A 78 12.33 9.88 -2.48
CA LYS A 78 13.27 9.45 -3.54
C LYS A 78 12.78 8.18 -4.24
N GLN A 79 12.14 7.27 -3.50
CA GLN A 79 11.64 6.02 -4.06
C GLN A 79 10.51 6.27 -5.07
N ARG A 80 9.64 7.25 -4.78
CA ARG A 80 8.58 7.70 -5.70
C ARG A 80 9.16 8.31 -6.98
N LYS A 81 10.19 9.15 -6.84
CA LYS A 81 10.84 9.84 -7.99
C LYS A 81 11.48 8.87 -8.99
N ILE A 82 12.06 7.76 -8.53
CA ILE A 82 12.63 6.73 -9.42
C ILE A 82 11.58 6.18 -10.39
N ILE A 83 10.35 5.93 -9.91
CA ILE A 83 9.25 5.47 -10.76
C ILE A 83 8.73 6.61 -11.65
N GLU A 84 8.66 7.83 -11.13
CA GLU A 84 8.21 9.01 -11.87
C GLU A 84 9.05 9.31 -13.12
N GLU A 85 10.35 8.99 -13.09
CA GLU A 85 11.27 9.17 -14.22
C GLU A 85 11.05 8.15 -15.36
N LEU A 86 10.30 7.07 -15.13
CA LEU A 86 10.02 6.08 -16.17
C LEU A 86 9.08 6.64 -17.24
N PRO A 87 9.42 6.54 -18.54
CA PRO A 87 8.54 7.00 -19.63
C PRO A 87 7.14 6.39 -19.60
N GLN A 88 7.05 5.14 -19.14
CA GLN A 88 5.84 4.30 -19.03
C GLN A 88 4.99 4.63 -17.80
N ALA A 89 5.52 5.37 -16.83
CA ALA A 89 4.84 5.64 -15.58
C ALA A 89 3.97 6.92 -15.66
N ARG A 90 2.77 6.85 -15.09
CA ARG A 90 1.86 7.98 -14.91
C ARG A 90 1.30 7.93 -13.49
N PRO A 91 1.12 9.08 -12.80
CA PRO A 91 0.51 9.08 -11.48
C PRO A 91 -0.85 8.37 -11.50
N TYR A 92 -1.04 7.43 -10.58
CA TYR A 92 -2.31 6.75 -10.39
C TYR A 92 -3.17 7.55 -9.39
N LEU A 93 -4.38 7.88 -9.81
CA LEU A 93 -5.33 8.57 -8.95
C LEU A 93 -6.44 7.60 -8.55
N SER A 94 -6.33 7.01 -7.34
CA SER A 94 -7.33 6.06 -6.83
C SER A 94 -8.74 6.65 -6.89
N PRO A 95 -9.79 5.95 -7.37
CA PRO A 95 -11.15 6.48 -7.34
C PRO A 95 -11.68 6.69 -5.91
N SER A 96 -11.07 6.03 -4.91
CA SER A 96 -11.43 6.19 -3.50
C SER A 96 -10.71 7.39 -2.88
N LEU A 97 -11.47 8.42 -2.52
CA LEU A 97 -10.94 9.57 -1.76
C LEU A 97 -10.37 9.13 -0.40
N PHE A 98 -10.93 8.08 0.20
CA PHE A 98 -10.41 7.53 1.45
C PHE A 98 -8.99 6.99 1.28
N VAL A 99 -8.75 6.20 0.22
CA VAL A 99 -7.40 5.69 -0.11
C VAL A 99 -6.44 6.86 -0.32
N ARG A 100 -6.84 7.88 -1.07
CA ARG A 100 -5.99 9.09 -1.26
C ARG A 100 -5.64 9.79 0.06
N SER A 101 -6.57 9.83 1.01
CA SER A 101 -6.37 10.51 2.30
C SER A 101 -5.61 9.68 3.34
N ALA A 102 -5.63 8.35 3.22
CA ALA A 102 -5.01 7.46 4.19
C ALA A 102 -3.50 7.31 3.97
N PHE A 103 -3.07 7.39 2.70
CA PHE A 103 -1.68 7.23 2.26
C PHE A 103 -0.83 8.45 2.55
N SER A 104 0.49 8.23 2.67
CA SER A 104 1.45 9.29 2.93
C SER A 104 1.66 10.21 1.72
N PRO A 105 2.18 11.43 1.93
CA PRO A 105 2.61 12.32 0.85
C PRO A 105 3.70 11.75 -0.05
N THR A 106 4.43 10.73 0.41
CA THR A 106 5.53 10.10 -0.35
C THR A 106 5.14 8.78 -1.01
N ALA A 107 3.86 8.41 -0.96
CA ALA A 107 3.37 7.15 -1.51
C ALA A 107 3.69 7.02 -3.01
N VAL A 108 4.11 5.82 -3.41
CA VAL A 108 4.29 5.46 -4.81
C VAL A 108 2.95 5.02 -5.36
N PHE A 109 2.25 5.96 -6.00
CA PHE A 109 0.98 5.75 -6.72
C PHE A 109 1.17 5.97 -8.21
N PHE A 110 1.42 4.89 -8.95
CA PHE A 110 1.66 4.96 -10.38
C PHE A 110 0.95 3.85 -11.14
N THR A 111 0.45 4.20 -12.32
CA THR A 111 0.18 3.23 -13.39
C THR A 111 1.42 3.16 -14.25
N ILE A 112 1.94 1.95 -14.44
CA ILE A 112 2.97 1.63 -15.44
C ILE A 112 2.23 1.04 -16.64
N ASP A 113 2.31 1.70 -17.79
CA ASP A 113 1.73 1.22 -19.04
C ASP A 113 2.79 1.12 -20.12
N CYS A 114 3.10 -0.11 -20.51
CA CYS A 114 4.12 -0.41 -21.50
C CYS A 114 3.58 -0.40 -22.94
N GLY A 115 2.25 -0.35 -23.15
CA GLY A 115 1.63 -0.26 -24.47
C GLY A 115 2.28 -1.16 -25.53
N GLN A 116 2.81 -0.53 -26.59
CA GLN A 116 3.50 -1.22 -27.70
C GLN A 116 4.85 -1.85 -27.32
N GLY A 117 5.45 -1.46 -26.19
CA GLY A 117 6.61 -2.14 -25.62
C GLY A 117 6.30 -3.55 -25.13
N GLY A 118 5.02 -3.85 -24.88
CA GLY A 118 4.55 -5.20 -24.59
C GLY A 118 4.91 -5.70 -23.19
N GLU A 119 4.64 -6.99 -22.98
CA GLU A 119 4.80 -7.67 -21.69
C GLU A 119 6.26 -7.76 -21.24
N SER A 120 7.21 -7.98 -22.15
CA SER A 120 8.63 -8.09 -21.81
C SER A 120 9.20 -6.80 -21.20
N VAL A 121 8.76 -5.63 -21.69
CA VAL A 121 9.18 -4.34 -21.12
C VAL A 121 8.60 -4.14 -19.72
N LEU A 122 7.36 -4.57 -19.49
CA LEU A 122 6.77 -4.54 -18.15
C LEU A 122 7.58 -5.44 -17.21
N GLU A 123 7.94 -6.64 -17.65
CA GLU A 123 8.76 -7.57 -16.86
C GLU A 123 10.14 -7.00 -16.51
N GLU A 124 10.82 -6.35 -17.46
CA GLU A 124 12.10 -5.66 -17.20
C GLU A 124 11.96 -4.54 -16.17
N ILE A 125 10.88 -3.75 -16.24
CA ILE A 125 10.60 -2.69 -15.25
C ILE A 125 10.32 -3.31 -13.88
N VAL A 126 9.56 -4.40 -13.82
CA VAL A 126 9.23 -5.09 -12.57
C VAL A 126 10.48 -5.66 -11.91
N GLN A 127 11.30 -6.41 -12.67
CA GLN A 127 12.51 -7.06 -12.15
C GLN A 127 13.62 -6.06 -11.80
N GLY A 128 13.70 -4.93 -12.51
CA GLY A 128 14.68 -3.87 -12.28
C GLY A 128 14.18 -2.78 -11.35
N HIS A 129 13.51 -1.78 -11.92
CA HIS A 129 13.16 -0.53 -11.24
C HIS A 129 12.20 -0.75 -10.08
N LEU A 130 11.09 -1.46 -10.29
CA LEU A 130 10.08 -1.66 -9.24
C LEU A 130 10.63 -2.50 -8.09
N ALA A 131 11.33 -3.60 -8.38
CA ALA A 131 11.96 -4.42 -7.35
C ALA A 131 12.98 -3.61 -6.51
N SER A 132 13.75 -2.72 -7.14
CA SER A 132 14.68 -1.83 -6.43
C SER A 132 13.94 -0.87 -5.49
N VAL A 133 12.88 -0.22 -6.00
CA VAL A 133 12.06 0.73 -5.24
C VAL A 133 11.37 0.07 -4.05
N VAL A 134 10.77 -1.11 -4.24
CA VAL A 134 10.14 -1.89 -3.16
C VAL A 134 11.15 -2.25 -2.08
N LYS A 135 12.33 -2.72 -2.47
CA LYS A 135 13.41 -3.02 -1.52
C LYS A 135 13.87 -1.77 -0.79
N GLY A 136 13.96 -0.63 -1.46
CA GLY A 136 14.32 0.66 -0.85
C GLY A 136 13.31 1.07 0.22
N VAL A 137 12.01 1.06 -0.09
CA VAL A 137 10.95 1.38 0.89
C VAL A 137 10.93 0.38 2.05
N LEU A 138 11.04 -0.92 1.76
CA LEU A 138 11.09 -1.96 2.79
C LEU A 138 12.31 -1.79 3.70
N GLN A 139 13.48 -1.45 3.15
CA GLN A 139 14.69 -1.20 3.91
C GLN A 139 14.50 -0.01 4.86
N ILE A 140 13.93 1.10 4.37
CA ILE A 140 13.56 2.24 5.22
C ILE A 140 12.66 1.78 6.38
N TRP A 141 11.63 0.98 6.08
CA TRP A 141 10.71 0.49 7.10
C TRP A 141 11.41 -0.41 8.13
N LEU A 142 12.29 -1.31 7.70
CA LEU A 142 13.06 -2.18 8.59
C LEU A 142 13.98 -1.37 9.52
N ASP A 143 14.67 -0.37 8.98
CA ASP A 143 15.66 0.42 9.72
C ASP A 143 15.01 1.41 10.69
N THR A 144 13.83 1.93 10.35
CA THR A 144 13.21 3.06 11.08
C THR A 144 11.92 2.73 11.81
N CYS A 145 11.21 1.67 11.41
CA CYS A 145 9.88 1.36 11.92
C CYS A 145 9.80 0.02 12.67
N ALA A 146 10.46 -1.03 12.16
CA ALA A 146 10.22 -2.40 12.61
C ALA A 146 10.68 -2.72 14.05
N GLY A 147 11.72 -2.03 14.55
CA GLY A 147 12.42 -2.38 15.79
C GLY A 147 12.17 -1.47 17.00
N GLY A 148 11.48 -0.34 16.83
CA GLY A 148 11.36 0.69 17.87
C GLY A 148 10.07 0.62 18.67
N THR A 149 10.15 0.79 19.99
CA THR A 149 9.01 1.25 20.81
C THR A 149 9.02 2.76 20.88
N SER A 150 7.86 3.40 20.78
CA SER A 150 7.71 4.84 21.00
C SER A 150 7.02 5.05 22.34
N GLU A 151 7.61 5.87 23.21
CA GLU A 151 6.85 6.42 24.33
C GLU A 151 5.77 7.34 23.78
N MET A 152 4.53 7.08 24.17
CA MET A 152 3.35 7.81 23.76
C MET A 152 2.43 7.97 24.95
N GLU A 153 1.85 9.16 25.09
CA GLU A 153 0.77 9.38 26.03
C GLU A 153 -0.40 8.43 25.73
N GLU A 154 -1.12 8.01 26.77
CA GLU A 154 -2.26 7.09 26.64
C GLU A 154 -3.32 7.64 25.66
N GLY A 155 -3.66 8.93 25.75
CA GLY A 155 -4.61 9.57 24.85
C GLY A 155 -4.17 9.56 23.38
N GLU A 156 -2.89 9.82 23.10
CA GLU A 156 -2.33 9.74 21.75
C GLU A 156 -2.38 8.32 21.21
N ARG A 157 -2.04 7.33 22.04
CA ARG A 157 -2.09 5.92 21.68
C ARG A 157 -3.51 5.48 21.32
N GLU A 158 -4.51 5.91 22.10
CA GLU A 158 -5.92 5.61 21.80
C GLU A 158 -6.39 6.22 20.48
N ILE A 159 -6.00 7.47 20.19
CA ILE A 159 -6.33 8.15 18.93
C ILE A 159 -5.70 7.40 17.74
N MET A 160 -4.43 7.03 17.86
CA MET A 160 -3.71 6.27 16.84
C MET A 160 -4.37 4.90 16.58
N VAL A 161 -4.68 4.13 17.63
CA VAL A 161 -5.34 2.82 17.50
C VAL A 161 -6.73 2.96 16.87
N ARG A 162 -7.47 4.02 17.22
CA ARG A 162 -8.77 4.32 16.59
C ARG A 162 -8.61 4.62 15.10
N ARG A 163 -7.57 5.37 14.72
CA ARG A 163 -7.24 5.64 13.33
C ARG A 163 -6.88 4.35 12.59
N ASP A 164 -6.01 3.51 13.14
CA ASP A 164 -5.63 2.21 12.57
C ASP A 164 -6.87 1.33 12.29
N ARG A 165 -7.78 1.22 13.27
CA ARG A 165 -9.02 0.46 13.10
C ARG A 165 -9.91 1.05 12.00
N THR A 166 -10.00 2.37 11.92
CA THR A 166 -10.80 3.06 10.90
C THR A 166 -10.25 2.82 9.50
N VAL A 167 -8.93 2.97 9.33
CA VAL A 167 -8.23 2.69 8.07
C VAL A 167 -8.41 1.25 7.65
N ARG A 168 -8.13 0.29 8.54
CA ARG A 168 -8.34 -1.14 8.26
C ARG A 168 -9.77 -1.46 7.84
N SER A 169 -10.75 -0.98 8.60
CA SER A 169 -12.17 -1.25 8.34
C SER A 169 -12.62 -0.67 6.99
N LYS A 170 -12.19 0.55 6.66
CA LYS A 170 -12.54 1.21 5.40
C LYS A 170 -11.82 0.63 4.20
N SER A 171 -10.56 0.19 4.33
CA SER A 171 -9.87 -0.57 3.28
C SER A 171 -10.60 -1.90 2.99
N ILE A 172 -11.03 -2.63 4.03
CA ILE A 172 -11.83 -3.86 3.85
C ILE A 172 -13.17 -3.57 3.16
N GLU A 173 -13.80 -2.42 3.42
CA GLU A 173 -15.06 -2.05 2.78
C GLU A 173 -14.87 -1.70 1.30
N VAL A 174 -13.91 -0.82 1.00
CA VAL A 174 -13.65 -0.28 -0.34
C VAL A 174 -13.09 -1.36 -1.27
N ASP A 175 -12.16 -2.18 -0.78
CA ASP A 175 -11.46 -3.13 -1.63
C ASP A 175 -12.12 -4.51 -1.58
N LEU A 176 -12.30 -5.05 -0.37
CA LEU A 176 -12.72 -6.45 -0.23
C LEU A 176 -14.23 -6.63 -0.36
N THR A 177 -15.01 -5.89 0.43
CA THR A 177 -16.47 -6.08 0.52
C THR A 177 -17.17 -5.71 -0.78
N ALA A 178 -16.67 -4.70 -1.49
CA ALA A 178 -17.24 -4.26 -2.77
C ALA A 178 -16.92 -5.22 -3.94
N ASN A 179 -15.78 -5.92 -3.91
CA ASN A 179 -15.27 -6.65 -5.07
C ASN A 179 -15.27 -8.17 -4.89
N LEU A 180 -14.90 -8.72 -3.72
CA LEU A 180 -14.82 -10.17 -3.51
C LEU A 180 -16.13 -10.91 -3.85
N PRO A 181 -17.32 -10.44 -3.43
CA PRO A 181 -18.58 -11.14 -3.75
C PRO A 181 -18.83 -11.31 -5.25
N ARG A 182 -18.37 -10.35 -6.06
CA ARG A 182 -18.46 -10.45 -7.53
C ARG A 182 -17.47 -11.47 -8.12
N MET A 183 -16.35 -11.72 -7.44
CA MET A 183 -15.28 -12.59 -7.90
C MET A 183 -15.46 -14.04 -7.42
N PHE A 184 -15.91 -14.24 -6.17
CA PHE A 184 -15.95 -15.55 -5.51
C PHE A 184 -17.35 -15.96 -5.02
N GLY A 185 -18.36 -15.14 -5.25
CA GLY A 185 -19.71 -15.34 -4.71
C GLY A 185 -19.82 -14.94 -3.23
N PRO A 186 -21.05 -14.68 -2.74
CA PRO A 186 -21.27 -14.12 -1.41
C PRO A 186 -20.83 -15.04 -0.26
N ASP A 187 -20.98 -16.36 -0.40
CA ASP A 187 -20.70 -17.31 0.69
C ASP A 187 -19.19 -17.41 1.01
N VAL A 188 -18.36 -17.60 -0.03
CA VAL A 188 -16.90 -17.65 0.12
C VAL A 188 -16.38 -16.29 0.57
N SER A 189 -16.89 -15.21 -0.04
CA SER A 189 -16.48 -13.85 0.29
C SER A 189 -16.80 -13.47 1.73
N GLY A 190 -17.98 -13.84 2.22
CA GLY A 190 -18.40 -13.60 3.60
C GLY A 190 -17.47 -14.26 4.61
N ARG A 191 -17.05 -15.51 4.34
CA ARG A 191 -16.09 -16.23 5.19
C ARG A 191 -14.71 -15.58 5.18
N VAL A 192 -14.18 -15.25 4.01
CA VAL A 192 -12.85 -14.62 3.89
C VAL A 192 -12.84 -13.23 4.57
N ILE A 193 -13.87 -12.42 4.36
CA ILE A 193 -13.98 -11.09 4.98
C ILE A 193 -14.10 -11.19 6.50
N ALA A 194 -14.79 -12.22 7.02
CA ALA A 194 -14.92 -12.43 8.46
C ALA A 194 -13.57 -12.74 9.13
N GLU A 195 -12.69 -13.49 8.48
CA GLU A 195 -11.36 -13.83 9.01
C GLU A 195 -10.34 -12.68 8.92
N ILE A 196 -10.51 -11.76 7.95
CA ILE A 196 -9.60 -10.62 7.76
C ILE A 196 -9.91 -9.45 8.72
N ARG A 197 -11.14 -9.36 9.23
CA ARG A 197 -11.58 -8.30 10.14
C ARG A 197 -11.01 -8.43 11.54
#